data_AF-A0A7X9HSF3-F1
#
_entry.id   AF-A0A7X9HSF3-F1
#
_cell.length_a   1.000
_cell.length_b   1.000
_cell.length_c   1.000
_cell.angle_alpha   90.00
_cell.angle_beta   90.00
_cell.angle_gamma   90.00
#
_symmetry.space_group_name_H-M   'P 1'
#
loop_
_entity.id
_entity.type
_entity.pdbx_description
1 polymer ?
#
loop_
_entity_poly.entity_id
_entity_poly.type
_entity_poly.pdbx_seq_one_letter_code
_entity_poly.pdbx_strand_id
1 'polypeptide(L)'
;MYSLSNNWKKRVNSFVCYRPHAGEHIDCVLSEMVNRSKLSGTRITCLFNGIQIIVSPEMTKKEALRQWKYALKQSCTPFRKALWKQECAKYHAECKAKKQRVYQLLSTEKMEVPWYKLIPYLRTCWAQRKDNLSKEIIKFIQGWAVAMQQEIRKGSKPADIQDKLEQELDYIGLSGFTNLLAVAFLKKFWKYGNQLT
;
A
#
# COMPACT_ATOMS: atom_id res chain seq x y z
N MET A 1 51.72 19.60 45.63
CA MET A 1 50.25 19.56 45.48
C MET A 1 49.85 20.59 44.45
N TYR A 2 49.43 20.16 43.25
CA TYR A 2 48.36 20.74 42.42
C TYR A 2 48.15 19.75 41.26
N SER A 3 47.17 18.87 41.46
CA SER A 3 46.67 17.93 40.46
C SER A 3 45.74 18.71 39.51
N LEU A 4 46.23 19.04 38.32
CA LEU A 4 45.37 19.47 37.21
C LEU A 4 44.76 18.20 36.61
N SER A 5 43.56 17.86 37.10
CA SER A 5 42.80 16.74 36.58
C SER A 5 42.36 17.03 35.14
N ASN A 6 42.81 16.15 34.24
CA ASN A 6 42.37 16.03 32.86
C ASN A 6 40.85 15.85 32.79
N ASN A 7 40.11 16.93 32.58
CA ASN A 7 38.65 16.91 32.35
C ASN A 7 38.28 17.10 30.88
N TRP A 8 39.11 16.57 29.96
CA TRP A 8 38.79 16.45 28.53
C TRP A 8 38.14 15.09 28.24
N LYS A 9 37.14 14.70 29.04
CA LYS A 9 36.27 13.57 28.71
C LYS A 9 35.49 13.92 27.44
N LYS A 10 36.01 13.42 26.32
CA LYS A 10 35.34 13.09 25.07
C LYS A 10 33.81 13.22 25.19
N ARG A 11 33.24 14.33 24.70
CA ARG A 11 31.85 14.36 24.25
C ARG A 11 31.79 13.46 23.02
N VAL A 12 31.67 12.15 23.24
CA VAL A 12 31.19 11.25 22.20
C VAL A 12 29.80 11.80 21.85
N ASN A 13 29.62 12.30 20.63
CA ASN A 13 28.31 12.66 20.11
C ASN A 13 27.47 11.38 20.03
N SER A 14 26.94 10.92 21.16
CA SER A 14 26.02 9.80 21.22
C SER A 14 24.69 10.28 20.64
N PHE A 15 24.45 9.91 19.38
CA PHE A 15 23.14 10.09 18.77
C PHE A 15 22.24 8.94 19.23
N VAL A 16 21.16 9.29 19.92
CA VAL A 16 20.12 8.32 20.25
C VAL A 16 19.09 8.35 19.13
N CYS A 17 18.83 7.21 18.50
CA CYS A 17 17.84 7.12 17.43
C CYS A 17 16.45 6.82 18.00
N TYR A 18 15.48 7.66 17.67
CA TYR A 18 14.06 7.38 17.94
C TYR A 18 13.43 6.77 16.69
N ARG A 19 12.74 5.63 16.86
CA ARG A 19 12.03 4.94 15.78
C ARG A 19 10.52 5.10 16.01
N PRO A 20 9.82 5.88 15.17
CA PRO A 20 8.38 6.05 15.26
C PRO A 20 7.67 4.76 14.83
N HIS A 21 6.53 4.47 15.44
CA HIS A 21 5.67 3.37 15.02
C HIS A 21 4.82 3.78 13.81
N ALA A 22 4.43 2.81 12.99
CA ALA A 22 3.53 3.05 11.88
C ALA A 22 2.19 3.62 12.39
N GLY A 23 1.74 4.74 11.80
CA GLY A 23 0.51 5.42 12.20
C GLY A 23 0.66 6.46 13.33
N GLU A 24 1.85 6.63 13.91
CA GLU A 24 2.08 7.67 14.92
C GLU A 24 2.00 9.09 14.32
N HIS A 25 1.33 9.98 15.05
CA HIS A 25 1.25 11.38 14.69
C HIS A 25 2.57 12.11 15.04
N ILE A 26 3.01 13.01 14.16
CA ILE A 26 4.27 13.76 14.32
C ILE A 26 4.37 14.51 15.65
N ASP A 27 3.23 15.02 16.16
CA ASP A 27 3.22 15.71 17.46
C ASP A 27 3.58 14.80 18.63
N CYS A 28 3.19 13.53 18.59
CA CYS A 28 3.53 12.54 19.62
C CYS A 28 5.02 12.20 19.54
N VAL A 29 5.52 11.94 18.33
CA VAL A 29 6.92 11.67 18.04
C VAL A 29 7.81 12.81 18.56
N LEU A 30 7.48 14.05 18.24
CA LEU A 30 8.26 15.22 18.67
C LEU A 30 8.20 15.45 20.18
N SER A 31 7.04 15.27 20.81
CA SER A 31 6.93 15.34 22.28
C SER A 31 7.88 14.35 22.95
N GLU A 32 7.88 13.10 22.47
CA GLU A 32 8.70 12.03 23.03
C GLU A 32 10.19 12.26 22.79
N MET A 33 10.57 12.70 21.59
CA MET A 33 11.95 13.06 21.27
C MET A 33 12.47 14.22 22.12
N VAL A 34 11.67 15.27 22.34
CA VAL A 34 12.07 16.41 23.18
C VAL A 34 12.24 15.97 24.64
N ASN A 35 11.30 15.18 25.17
CA ASN A 35 11.37 14.68 26.53
C ASN A 35 12.63 13.82 26.76
N ARG A 36 12.87 12.85 25.86
CA ARG A 36 14.06 12.00 25.95
C ARG A 36 15.35 12.78 25.80
N SER A 37 15.40 13.77 24.89
CA SER A 37 16.57 14.61 24.65
C SER A 37 16.94 15.44 25.89
N LYS A 38 15.93 15.97 26.60
CA LYS A 38 16.12 16.69 27.86
C LYS A 38 16.59 15.78 28.99
N LEU A 39 16.01 14.59 29.11
CA LEU A 39 16.37 13.63 30.15
C LEU A 39 17.79 13.09 29.98
N SER A 40 18.21 12.82 28.74
CA SER A 40 19.52 12.25 28.44
C SER A 40 20.63 13.28 28.26
N GLY A 41 20.28 14.55 28.00
CA GLY A 41 21.24 15.59 27.62
C GLY A 41 21.89 15.35 26.25
N THR A 42 21.31 14.50 25.41
CA THR A 42 21.86 14.11 24.10
C THR A 42 20.93 14.47 22.96
N ARG A 43 21.48 14.65 21.75
CA ARG A 43 20.67 14.84 20.54
C ARG A 43 19.96 13.55 20.17
N ILE A 44 18.70 13.68 19.76
CA ILE A 44 17.89 12.57 19.28
C ILE A 44 17.57 12.75 17.81
N THR A 45 17.81 11.71 17.02
CA THR A 45 17.53 11.69 15.58
C THR A 45 16.42 10.72 15.25
N CYS A 46 15.54 11.10 14.34
CA CYS A 46 14.43 10.26 13.86
C CYS A 46 14.31 10.41 12.34
N LEU A 47 13.92 9.35 11.64
CA LEU A 47 13.47 9.43 10.26
C LEU A 47 11.95 9.33 10.26
N PHE A 48 11.26 10.41 9.90
CA PHE A 48 9.79 10.46 9.86
C PHE A 48 9.33 10.87 8.47
N ASN A 49 8.54 10.01 7.80
CA ASN A 49 8.11 10.19 6.41
C ASN A 49 9.27 10.51 5.44
N GLY A 50 10.43 9.85 5.64
CA GLY A 50 11.62 10.05 4.83
C GLY A 50 12.37 11.36 5.09
N ILE A 51 12.01 12.11 6.14
CA ILE A 51 12.69 13.34 6.55
C ILE A 51 13.42 13.09 7.86
N GLN A 52 14.72 13.41 7.89
CA GLN A 52 15.50 13.34 9.10
C GLN A 52 15.18 14.52 10.01
N ILE A 53 14.79 14.24 11.25
CA ILE A 53 14.51 15.20 12.31
C ILE A 53 15.61 15.04 13.36
N ILE A 54 16.21 16.16 13.78
CA ILE A 54 17.22 16.19 14.83
C ILE A 54 16.71 17.13 15.93
N VAL A 55 16.57 16.60 17.14
CA VAL A 55 16.13 17.36 18.33
C VAL A 55 17.30 17.47 19.29
N SER A 56 17.62 18.69 19.72
CA SER A 56 18.64 18.96 20.75
C SER A 56 17.97 19.19 22.13
N PRO A 57 18.70 19.07 23.25
CA PRO A 57 18.12 19.22 24.60
C PRO A 57 17.47 20.59 24.84
N GLU A 58 18.05 21.62 24.24
CA GLU A 58 17.57 23.01 24.33
C GLU A 58 16.37 23.32 23.44
N MET A 59 16.04 22.44 22.47
CA MET A 59 14.97 22.70 21.52
C MET A 59 13.60 22.49 22.13
N THR A 60 12.69 23.40 21.81
CA THR A 60 11.28 23.23 22.10
C THR A 60 10.60 22.36 21.04
N LYS A 61 9.48 21.72 21.41
CA LYS A 61 8.64 20.99 20.44
C LYS A 61 8.21 21.87 19.26
N LYS A 62 7.88 23.14 19.52
CA LYS A 62 7.45 24.09 18.47
C LYS A 62 8.57 24.34 17.45
N GLU A 63 9.81 24.48 17.90
CA GLU A 63 10.98 24.65 17.02
C GLU A 63 11.25 23.39 16.20
N ALA A 64 11.22 22.22 16.84
CA ALA A 64 11.37 20.93 16.15
C ALA A 64 10.30 20.74 15.07
N LEU A 65 9.04 21.07 15.38
CA LEU A 65 7.93 21.01 14.43
C LEU A 65 8.11 22.00 13.28
N ARG A 66 8.57 23.23 13.57
CA ARG A 66 8.86 24.23 12.53
C ARG A 66 9.97 23.77 11.60
N GLN A 67 11.05 23.18 12.13
CA GLN A 67 12.14 22.62 11.34
C GLN A 67 11.65 21.47 10.45
N TRP A 68 10.87 20.54 11.00
CA TRP A 68 10.29 19.45 10.21
C TRP A 68 9.34 19.96 9.12
N LYS A 69 8.44 20.91 9.43
CA LYS A 69 7.55 21.52 8.42
C LYS A 69 8.32 22.25 7.32
N TYR A 70 9.42 22.92 7.67
CA TYR A 70 10.29 23.59 6.70
C TYR A 70 10.99 22.57 5.80
N ALA A 71 11.59 21.52 6.39
CA ALA A 71 12.19 20.42 5.66
C ALA A 71 11.16 19.69 4.77
N LEU A 72 9.93 19.49 5.24
CA LEU A 72 8.84 18.90 4.47
C LEU A 72 8.50 19.77 3.26
N LYS A 73 8.35 21.09 3.43
CA LYS A 73 8.12 22.03 2.33
C LYS A 73 9.26 22.01 1.31
N GLN A 74 10.51 22.03 1.76
CA GLN A 74 11.66 21.92 0.86
C GLN A 74 11.73 20.58 0.16
N SER A 75 11.40 19.50 0.85
CA SER A 75 11.36 18.14 0.29
C SER A 75 10.21 17.95 -0.70
N CYS A 76 9.22 18.85 -0.71
CA CYS A 76 8.11 18.89 -1.66
C CYS A 76 8.46 19.81 -2.85
N THR A 77 9.65 19.62 -3.44
CA THR A 77 10.10 20.42 -4.59
C THR A 77 9.14 20.26 -5.77
N PRO A 78 9.05 21.28 -6.66
CA PRO A 78 8.34 21.15 -7.94
C PRO A 78 8.77 19.90 -8.73
N PHE A 79 10.05 19.53 -8.62
CA PHE A 79 10.59 18.29 -9.21
C PHE A 79 9.95 17.02 -8.63
N ARG A 80 9.81 16.91 -7.30
CA ARG A 80 9.11 15.77 -6.69
C ARG A 80 7.62 15.72 -7.02
N LYS A 81 6.96 16.88 -7.13
CA LYS A 81 5.58 16.96 -7.62
C LYS A 81 5.46 16.55 -9.08
N ALA A 82 6.41 16.94 -9.94
CA ALA A 82 6.45 16.55 -11.33
C ALA A 82 6.69 15.04 -11.50
N LEU A 83 7.64 14.47 -10.74
CA LEU A 83 7.87 13.02 -10.67
C LEU A 83 6.62 12.28 -10.20
N TRP A 84 6.01 12.71 -9.10
CA TRP A 84 4.75 12.12 -8.60
C TRP A 84 3.64 12.18 -9.67
N LYS A 85 3.48 13.31 -10.36
CA LYS A 85 2.50 13.45 -11.43
C LYS A 85 2.80 12.49 -12.59
N GLN A 86 4.07 12.31 -12.94
CA GLN A 86 4.50 11.36 -13.96
C GLN A 86 4.24 9.91 -13.54
N GLU A 87 4.53 9.56 -12.30
CA GLU A 87 4.25 8.24 -11.72
C GLU A 87 2.74 7.95 -11.66
N CYS A 88 1.93 8.91 -11.20
CA CYS A 88 0.48 8.78 -11.23
C CYS A 88 -0.05 8.63 -12.66
N ALA A 89 0.50 9.38 -13.62
CA ALA A 89 0.10 9.26 -15.02
C ALA A 89 0.44 7.87 -15.61
N LYS A 90 1.63 7.34 -15.30
CA LYS A 90 2.03 5.97 -15.66
C LYS A 90 1.09 4.94 -15.04
N TYR A 91 0.86 5.03 -13.73
CA TYR A 91 -0.05 4.14 -13.02
C TYR A 91 -1.47 4.16 -13.61
N HIS A 92 -2.04 5.35 -13.86
CA HIS A 92 -3.36 5.45 -14.48
C HIS A 92 -3.40 4.89 -15.91
N ALA A 93 -2.33 5.07 -16.69
CA ALA A 93 -2.23 4.49 -18.03
C ALA A 93 -2.18 2.95 -17.96
N GLU A 94 -1.41 2.38 -17.03
CA GLU A 94 -1.33 0.94 -16.79
C GLU A 94 -2.67 0.37 -16.34
N CYS A 95 -3.33 0.98 -15.35
CA CYS A 95 -4.67 0.60 -14.92
C CYS A 95 -5.67 0.64 -16.07
N LYS A 96 -5.62 1.68 -16.91
CA LYS A 96 -6.51 1.79 -18.09
C LYS A 96 -6.27 0.64 -19.08
N ALA A 97 -5.01 0.31 -19.36
CA ALA A 97 -4.66 -0.79 -20.26
C ALA A 97 -5.11 -2.15 -19.70
N LYS A 98 -4.86 -2.43 -18.43
CA LYS A 98 -5.32 -3.65 -17.74
C LYS A 98 -6.85 -3.76 -17.77
N LYS A 99 -7.56 -2.67 -17.48
CA LYS A 99 -9.03 -2.61 -17.55
C LYS A 99 -9.55 -2.96 -18.95
N GLN A 100 -8.92 -2.41 -19.99
CA GLN A 100 -9.28 -2.73 -21.38
C GLN A 100 -9.06 -4.22 -21.69
N ARG A 101 -7.95 -4.80 -21.22
CA ARG A 101 -7.69 -6.24 -21.37
C ARG A 101 -8.75 -7.10 -20.70
N VAL A 102 -9.17 -6.76 -19.48
CA VAL A 102 -10.29 -7.43 -18.79
C VAL A 102 -11.56 -7.36 -19.63
N TYR A 103 -11.88 -6.20 -20.19
CA TYR A 103 -13.09 -6.04 -21.01
C TYR A 103 -13.01 -6.83 -22.31
N GLN A 104 -11.83 -6.90 -22.93
CA GLN A 104 -11.59 -7.74 -24.11
C GLN A 104 -11.80 -9.22 -23.78
N LEU A 105 -11.23 -9.71 -22.67
CA LEU A 105 -11.44 -11.09 -22.21
C LEU A 105 -12.93 -11.41 -22.04
N LEU A 106 -13.66 -10.54 -21.35
CA LEU A 106 -15.10 -10.69 -21.13
C LEU A 106 -15.94 -10.59 -22.40
N SER A 107 -15.42 -9.93 -23.44
CA SER A 107 -16.07 -9.87 -24.76
C SER A 107 -15.89 -11.16 -25.55
N THR A 108 -14.73 -11.82 -25.37
CA THR A 108 -14.40 -13.06 -26.07
C THR A 108 -15.00 -14.29 -25.41
N GLU A 109 -15.09 -14.29 -24.08
CA GLU A 109 -15.44 -15.48 -23.31
C GLU A 109 -16.17 -15.11 -22.02
N LYS A 110 -17.00 -16.04 -21.56
CA LYS A 110 -17.73 -15.92 -20.29
C LYS A 110 -17.19 -16.90 -19.27
N MET A 111 -17.27 -16.50 -18.00
CA MET A 111 -16.98 -17.36 -16.87
C MET A 111 -17.95 -18.57 -16.87
N GLU A 112 -17.41 -19.77 -16.73
CA GLU A 112 -18.16 -21.03 -16.62
C GLU A 112 -18.77 -21.14 -15.22
N VAL A 113 -20.11 -21.08 -15.15
CA VAL A 113 -20.89 -21.22 -13.91
C VAL A 113 -21.71 -22.52 -14.00
N PRO A 114 -21.58 -23.45 -13.04
CA PRO A 114 -22.42 -24.64 -13.01
C PRO A 114 -23.92 -24.28 -12.97
N TRP A 115 -24.76 -25.04 -13.68
CA TRP A 115 -26.18 -24.71 -13.85
C TRP A 115 -26.92 -24.49 -12.52
N TYR A 116 -26.62 -25.29 -11.49
CA TYR A 116 -27.23 -25.20 -10.16
C TYR A 116 -26.77 -23.97 -9.35
N LYS A 117 -25.70 -23.28 -9.77
CA LYS A 117 -25.20 -22.02 -9.18
C LYS A 117 -25.64 -20.78 -9.97
N LEU A 118 -26.24 -20.95 -11.15
CA LEU A 118 -26.50 -19.87 -12.09
C LEU A 118 -27.51 -18.83 -11.55
N ILE A 119 -28.63 -19.27 -10.98
CA ILE A 119 -29.65 -18.36 -10.42
C ILE A 119 -29.08 -17.52 -9.27
N PRO A 120 -28.44 -18.11 -8.24
CA PRO A 120 -27.74 -17.36 -7.19
C PRO A 120 -26.72 -16.37 -7.74
N TYR A 121 -25.88 -16.79 -8.69
CA TYR A 121 -24.88 -15.96 -9.33
C TYR A 121 -25.49 -14.73 -10.01
N LEU A 122 -26.53 -14.94 -10.83
CA LEU A 122 -27.23 -13.86 -11.52
C LEU A 122 -27.83 -12.90 -10.50
N ARG A 123 -28.50 -13.39 -9.45
CA ARG A 123 -29.08 -12.54 -8.40
C ARG A 123 -28.01 -11.67 -7.73
N THR A 124 -26.85 -12.23 -7.40
CA THR A 124 -25.72 -11.46 -6.84
C THR A 124 -25.24 -10.40 -7.84
N CYS A 125 -25.07 -10.75 -9.11
CA CYS A 125 -24.66 -9.79 -10.13
C CYS A 125 -25.67 -8.65 -10.33
N TRP A 126 -26.96 -8.97 -10.30
CA TRP A 126 -28.05 -8.00 -10.41
C TRP A 126 -28.10 -7.04 -9.21
N ALA A 127 -27.97 -7.56 -7.99
CA ALA A 127 -27.98 -6.75 -6.78
C ALA A 127 -26.85 -5.69 -6.77
N GLN A 128 -25.71 -6.04 -7.34
CA GLN A 128 -24.52 -5.17 -7.39
C GLN A 128 -24.53 -4.16 -8.55
N ARG A 129 -25.57 -4.11 -9.39
CA ARG A 129 -25.66 -3.16 -10.52
C ARG A 129 -25.86 -1.70 -10.08
N LYS A 130 -26.36 -1.47 -8.87
CA LYS A 130 -26.69 -0.12 -8.37
C LYS A 130 -25.43 0.67 -7.98
N ASP A 131 -24.35 -0.02 -7.63
CA ASP A 131 -23.07 0.61 -7.26
C ASP A 131 -22.04 0.40 -8.38
N ASN A 132 -21.49 1.51 -8.86
CA ASN A 132 -20.44 1.50 -9.88
C ASN A 132 -19.19 0.76 -9.42
N LEU A 133 -18.82 0.86 -8.14
CA LEU A 133 -17.65 0.16 -7.60
C LEU A 133 -17.89 -1.35 -7.61
N SER A 134 -19.01 -1.79 -7.05
CA SER A 134 -19.38 -3.21 -7.04
C SER A 134 -19.49 -3.81 -8.44
N LYS A 135 -19.99 -3.05 -9.41
CA LYS A 135 -20.05 -3.48 -10.82
C LYS A 135 -18.67 -3.72 -11.40
N GLU A 136 -17.72 -2.84 -11.14
CA GLU A 136 -16.34 -2.99 -11.61
C GLU A 136 -15.63 -4.17 -10.93
N ILE A 137 -15.86 -4.37 -9.63
CA ILE A 137 -15.35 -5.54 -8.89
C ILE A 137 -15.86 -6.84 -9.54
N ILE A 138 -17.15 -6.94 -9.86
CA ILE A 138 -17.69 -8.13 -10.53
C ILE A 138 -17.03 -8.39 -11.89
N LYS A 139 -16.82 -7.34 -12.70
CA LYS A 139 -16.13 -7.51 -14.00
C LYS A 139 -14.70 -7.96 -13.82
N PHE A 140 -13.98 -7.41 -12.84
CA PHE A 140 -12.65 -7.87 -12.49
C PHE A 140 -12.68 -9.37 -12.14
N ILE A 141 -13.56 -9.79 -11.23
CA ILE A 141 -13.69 -11.19 -10.80
C ILE A 141 -13.99 -12.11 -11.99
N GLN A 142 -14.94 -11.73 -12.85
CA GLN A 142 -15.28 -12.49 -14.05
C GLN A 142 -14.11 -12.57 -15.03
N GLY A 143 -13.39 -11.46 -15.24
CA GLY A 143 -12.25 -11.39 -16.15
C GLY A 143 -11.08 -12.24 -15.64
N TRP A 144 -10.85 -12.23 -14.33
CA TRP A 144 -9.87 -13.10 -13.68
C TRP A 144 -10.21 -14.57 -13.89
N ALA A 145 -11.46 -14.97 -13.65
CA ALA A 145 -11.91 -16.34 -13.90
C ALA A 145 -11.77 -16.76 -15.37
N VAL A 146 -12.07 -15.86 -16.31
CA VAL A 146 -11.91 -16.12 -17.76
C VAL A 146 -10.44 -16.27 -18.13
N ALA A 147 -9.55 -15.42 -17.63
CA ALA A 147 -8.12 -15.56 -17.86
C ALA A 147 -7.60 -16.89 -17.30
N MET A 148 -8.02 -17.27 -16.09
CA MET A 148 -7.67 -18.56 -15.51
C MET A 148 -8.22 -19.73 -16.31
N GLN A 149 -9.47 -19.66 -16.82
CA GLN A 149 -10.03 -20.68 -17.72
C GLN A 149 -9.17 -20.90 -18.95
N GLN A 150 -8.70 -19.82 -19.58
CA GLN A 150 -7.86 -19.90 -20.77
C GLN A 150 -6.53 -20.59 -20.49
N GLU A 151 -5.91 -20.30 -19.35
CA GLU A 151 -4.67 -20.96 -18.93
C GLU A 151 -4.89 -22.42 -18.52
N ILE A 152 -6.00 -22.73 -17.85
CA ILE A 152 -6.37 -24.12 -17.51
C ILE A 152 -6.54 -24.96 -18.78
N ARG A 153 -7.13 -24.40 -19.84
CA ARG A 153 -7.23 -25.08 -21.15
C ARG A 153 -5.87 -25.35 -21.81
N LYS A 154 -4.86 -24.54 -21.50
CA LYS A 154 -3.47 -24.76 -21.95
C LYS A 154 -2.71 -25.77 -21.08
N GLY A 155 -3.33 -26.29 -20.02
CA GLY A 155 -2.75 -27.29 -19.12
C GLY A 155 -2.18 -26.72 -17.81
N SER A 156 -2.32 -25.42 -17.56
CA SER A 156 -1.87 -24.81 -16.30
C SER A 156 -2.78 -25.19 -15.13
N LYS A 157 -2.22 -25.39 -13.93
CA LYS A 157 -3.02 -25.64 -12.73
C LYS A 157 -3.51 -24.31 -12.14
N PRO A 158 -4.74 -24.25 -11.58
CA PRO A 158 -5.28 -23.02 -11.00
C PRO A 158 -4.39 -22.38 -9.94
N ALA A 159 -3.80 -23.18 -9.05
CA ALA A 159 -2.92 -22.70 -7.98
C ALA A 159 -1.67 -21.99 -8.50
N ASP A 160 -1.14 -22.42 -9.66
CA ASP A 160 0.11 -21.87 -10.21
C ASP A 160 -0.12 -20.54 -10.95
N ILE A 161 -1.37 -20.25 -11.34
CA ILE A 161 -1.72 -19.06 -12.15
C ILE A 161 -2.51 -18.02 -11.37
N GLN A 162 -2.97 -18.33 -10.16
CA GLN A 162 -3.81 -17.47 -9.33
C GLN A 162 -3.12 -16.12 -9.06
N ASP A 163 -1.97 -16.15 -8.39
CA ASP A 163 -1.24 -14.95 -7.96
C ASP A 163 -0.73 -14.12 -9.15
N LYS A 164 -0.29 -14.80 -10.22
CA LYS A 164 0.22 -14.15 -11.42
C LYS A 164 -0.88 -13.38 -12.15
N LEU A 165 -2.00 -14.04 -12.43
CA LEU A 165 -3.11 -13.41 -13.17
C LEU A 165 -3.82 -12.36 -12.32
N GLU A 166 -3.82 -12.50 -11.00
CA GLU A 166 -4.30 -11.46 -10.07
C GLU A 166 -3.52 -10.16 -10.28
N GLN A 167 -2.19 -10.20 -10.20
CA GLN A 167 -1.34 -9.02 -10.39
C GLN A 167 -1.44 -8.43 -11.79
N GLU A 168 -1.53 -9.29 -12.81
CA GLU A 168 -1.65 -8.86 -14.20
C GLU A 168 -2.97 -8.12 -14.47
N LEU A 169 -4.06 -8.50 -13.80
CA LEU A 169 -5.39 -7.97 -14.05
C LEU A 169 -5.83 -6.93 -13.01
N ASP A 170 -5.11 -6.73 -11.91
CA ASP A 170 -5.45 -5.70 -10.93
C ASP A 170 -5.27 -4.30 -11.53
N TYR A 171 -6.41 -3.69 -11.87
CA TYR A 171 -6.53 -2.33 -12.39
C TYR A 171 -7.31 -1.40 -11.45
N ILE A 172 -7.99 -1.96 -10.44
CA ILE A 172 -8.80 -1.19 -9.50
C ILE A 172 -7.92 -0.72 -8.33
N GLY A 173 -6.70 -1.26 -8.19
CA GLY A 173 -5.84 -1.02 -7.03
C GLY A 173 -6.41 -1.77 -5.84
N LEU A 174 -6.83 -3.01 -6.08
CA LEU A 174 -7.55 -3.81 -5.10
C LEU A 174 -6.63 -4.12 -3.92
N SER A 175 -7.01 -3.59 -2.75
CA SER A 175 -6.42 -4.04 -1.49
C SER A 175 -6.65 -5.55 -1.30
N GLY A 176 -5.82 -6.21 -0.48
CA GLY A 176 -5.96 -7.64 -0.19
C GLY A 176 -7.38 -8.05 0.27
N PHE A 177 -8.16 -7.13 0.82
CA PHE A 177 -9.58 -7.35 1.15
C PHE A 177 -10.43 -7.69 -0.08
N THR A 178 -10.25 -7.01 -1.20
CA THR A 178 -11.04 -7.30 -2.41
C THR A 178 -10.59 -8.59 -3.08
N ASN A 179 -9.34 -9.01 -2.90
CA ASN A 179 -8.86 -10.31 -3.36
C ASN A 179 -9.54 -11.43 -2.57
N LEU A 180 -9.70 -11.28 -1.25
CA LEU A 180 -10.47 -12.22 -0.44
C LEU A 180 -11.93 -12.31 -0.90
N LEU A 181 -12.56 -11.18 -1.22
CA LEU A 181 -13.92 -11.17 -1.77
C LEU A 181 -14.00 -11.83 -3.14
N ALA A 182 -13.02 -11.58 -4.00
CA ALA A 182 -12.94 -12.18 -5.33
C ALA A 182 -12.80 -13.70 -5.24
N VAL A 183 -11.86 -14.20 -4.42
CA VAL A 183 -11.67 -15.64 -4.18
C VAL A 183 -12.94 -16.26 -3.57
N ALA A 184 -13.55 -15.62 -2.57
CA ALA A 184 -14.80 -16.11 -1.99
C ALA A 184 -15.94 -16.18 -3.03
N PHE A 185 -16.04 -15.20 -3.91
CA PHE A 185 -17.02 -15.19 -5.00
C PHE A 185 -16.76 -16.32 -5.99
N LEU A 186 -15.50 -16.51 -6.41
CA LEU A 186 -15.12 -17.57 -7.35
C LEU A 186 -15.33 -18.96 -6.75
N LYS A 187 -14.90 -19.21 -5.51
CA LYS A 187 -15.20 -20.45 -4.76
C LYS A 187 -16.69 -20.78 -4.79
N LYS A 188 -17.54 -19.75 -4.60
CA LYS A 188 -18.98 -19.93 -4.57
C LYS A 188 -19.59 -20.23 -5.94
N PHE A 189 -19.21 -19.48 -6.98
CA PHE A 189 -19.95 -19.49 -8.26
C PHE A 189 -19.22 -20.09 -9.46
N TRP A 190 -17.88 -20.06 -9.48
CA TRP A 190 -17.10 -20.53 -10.62
C TRP A 190 -16.96 -22.05 -10.63
N LYS A 191 -16.93 -22.66 -11.82
CA LYS A 191 -16.79 -24.12 -12.00
C LYS A 191 -15.52 -24.68 -11.36
N TYR A 192 -14.41 -23.97 -11.47
CA TYR A 192 -13.12 -24.37 -10.91
C TYR A 192 -12.87 -23.75 -9.52
N GLY A 193 -13.87 -23.10 -8.92
CA GLY A 193 -13.71 -22.33 -7.69
C GLY A 193 -13.17 -23.14 -6.50
N ASN A 194 -13.51 -24.43 -6.40
CA ASN A 194 -13.03 -25.29 -5.31
C ASN A 194 -11.52 -25.59 -5.37
N GLN A 195 -10.86 -25.28 -6.48
CA GLN A 195 -9.42 -25.49 -6.67
C GLN A 195 -8.60 -24.26 -6.28
N LEU A 196 -9.26 -23.17 -5.89
CA LEU A 196 -8.62 -21.97 -5.36
C LEU A 196 -8.24 -22.19 -3.90
N THR A 197 -7.01 -21.84 -3.53
CA THR A 197 -6.55 -21.80 -2.15
C THR A 197 -6.99 -20.52 -1.46
#